data_AF-A0A7S3RJT6-F1
#
_entry.id   AF-A0A7S3RJT6-F1
#
_cell.length_a   1.000
_cell.length_b   1.000
_cell.length_c   1.000
_cell.angle_alpha   90.00
_cell.angle_beta   90.00
_cell.angle_gamma   90.00
#
_symmetry.space_group_name_H-M   'P 1'
#
loop_
_entity.id
_entity.type
_entity.pdbx_description
1 polymer ?
#
loop_
_entity_poly.entity_id
_entity_poly.type
_entity_poly.pdbx_seq_one_letter_code
_entity_poly.pdbx_strand_id
1 'polypeptide(L)'
;ACADPPYLGEITQCYARAEMSQRPPADYLERRQPHIQPKSREFLVDYLTETHAELRLHAESLFVTVFLLDSYLDRHEPVEARKLELVGITAMFLAAKYEESGTQLPCLLLLDTARHVARGVGLAGCTRQDVFKMEADILSTVGFR
;
A
#
# COMPACT_ATOMS: atom_id res chain seq x y z
N ALA A 1 10.52 -35.09 -15.26
CA ALA A 1 10.69 -33.65 -14.96
C ALA A 1 9.70 -32.90 -15.83
N CYS A 2 8.80 -32.09 -15.25
CA CYS A 2 8.01 -31.16 -16.07
C CYS A 2 9.00 -30.19 -16.72
N ALA A 3 8.95 -30.06 -18.05
CA ALA A 3 9.66 -29.00 -18.73
C ALA A 3 9.04 -27.66 -18.28
N ASP A 4 9.89 -26.68 -17.97
CA ASP A 4 9.43 -25.35 -17.63
C ASP A 4 8.60 -24.76 -18.79
N PRO A 5 7.51 -24.06 -18.50
CA PRO A 5 6.68 -23.48 -19.54
C PRO A 5 7.48 -22.45 -20.36
N PRO A 6 7.23 -22.35 -21.68
CA PRO A 6 8.05 -21.55 -22.60
C PRO A 6 8.09 -20.05 -22.27
N TYR A 7 7.09 -19.54 -21.54
CA TYR A 7 6.98 -18.14 -21.13
C TYR A 7 7.69 -17.80 -19.81
N LEU A 8 8.18 -18.79 -19.05
CA LEU A 8 8.76 -18.55 -17.72
C LEU A 8 9.98 -17.60 -17.77
N GLY A 9 10.86 -17.80 -18.76
CA GLY A 9 12.04 -16.95 -18.94
C GLY A 9 11.69 -15.50 -19.28
N GLU A 10 10.64 -15.28 -20.06
CA GLU A 10 10.19 -13.93 -20.42
C GLU A 10 9.54 -13.23 -19.22
N ILE A 11 8.66 -13.92 -18.50
CA ILE A 11 7.97 -13.40 -17.32
C ILE A 11 8.98 -12.98 -16.24
N THR A 12 9.94 -13.86 -15.93
CA THR A 12 10.97 -13.57 -14.91
C THR A 12 11.84 -12.38 -15.31
N GLN A 13 12.22 -12.26 -16.58
CA GLN A 13 12.97 -11.12 -17.08
C GLN A 13 12.15 -9.81 -17.04
N CYS A 14 10.85 -9.88 -17.35
CA CYS A 14 9.94 -8.74 -17.26
C CYS A 14 9.79 -8.24 -15.81
N TYR A 15 9.57 -9.15 -14.85
CA TYR A 15 9.48 -8.78 -13.43
C TYR A 15 10.77 -8.15 -12.91
N ALA A 16 11.93 -8.77 -13.20
CA ALA A 16 13.22 -8.22 -12.78
C ALA A 16 13.45 -6.79 -13.32
N ARG A 17 13.08 -6.53 -14.58
CA ARG A 17 13.17 -5.18 -15.17
C ARG A 17 12.21 -4.20 -14.49
N ALA A 18 10.97 -4.63 -14.25
CA ALA A 18 9.96 -3.80 -13.59
C ALA A 18 10.42 -3.40 -12.18
N GLU A 19 10.87 -4.36 -11.37
CA GLU A 19 11.40 -4.15 -10.02
C GLU A 19 12.54 -3.12 -10.00
N MET A 20 13.50 -3.23 -10.92
CA MET A 20 14.60 -2.27 -11.02
C MET A 20 14.13 -0.85 -11.38
N SER A 21 13.11 -0.73 -12.24
CA SER A 21 12.61 0.56 -12.72
C SER A 21 11.66 1.26 -11.75
N GLN A 22 10.93 0.49 -10.94
CA GLN A 22 9.85 1.01 -10.09
C GLN A 22 10.25 1.15 -8.63
N ARG A 23 11.41 0.63 -8.22
CA ARG A 23 11.88 0.68 -6.83
C ARG A 23 12.08 2.11 -6.33
N PRO A 24 11.44 2.49 -5.22
CA PRO A 24 11.72 3.76 -4.54
C PRO A 24 13.19 3.83 -4.05
N PRO A 25 13.88 4.97 -4.20
CA PRO A 25 15.26 5.14 -3.74
C PRO A 25 15.34 5.09 -2.21
N ALA A 26 16.38 4.49 -1.63
CA ALA A 26 16.43 4.23 -0.18
C ALA A 26 16.28 5.48 0.71
N ASP A 27 16.59 6.67 0.18
CA ASP A 27 16.52 7.96 0.85
C ASP A 27 15.31 8.82 0.41
N TYR A 28 14.28 8.21 -0.18
CA TYR A 28 13.07 8.91 -0.63
C TYR A 28 12.40 9.71 0.49
N LEU A 29 12.36 9.18 1.72
CA LEU A 29 11.78 9.87 2.88
C LEU A 29 12.51 11.17 3.20
N GLU A 30 13.84 11.15 3.22
CA GLU A 30 14.66 12.33 3.55
C GLU A 30 14.59 13.39 2.46
N ARG A 31 14.55 12.95 1.19
CA ARG A 31 14.53 13.86 0.03
C ARG A 31 13.16 14.48 -0.23
N ARG A 32 12.08 13.74 0.02
CA ARG A 32 10.72 14.09 -0.45
C ARG A 32 9.74 14.36 0.68
N GLN A 33 9.97 13.82 1.88
CA GLN A 33 9.00 13.81 2.97
C GLN A 33 9.55 14.44 4.26
N PRO A 34 9.71 15.78 4.33
CA PRO A 34 10.29 16.46 5.50
C PRO A 34 9.48 16.30 6.80
N HIS A 35 8.22 15.87 6.71
CA HIS A 35 7.31 15.73 7.84
C HIS A 35 7.10 14.27 8.28
N ILE A 36 7.70 13.29 7.60
CA ILE A 36 7.56 11.87 7.92
C ILE A 36 8.90 11.32 8.38
N GLN A 37 8.91 10.77 9.59
CA GLN A 37 10.08 10.06 10.10
C GLN A 37 10.05 8.59 9.64
N PRO A 38 11.21 7.97 9.38
CA PRO A 38 11.30 6.54 9.05
C PRO A 38 10.61 5.64 10.10
N LYS A 39 10.68 6.03 11.37
CA LYS A 39 10.02 5.34 12.48
C LYS A 39 8.48 5.35 12.39
N SER A 40 7.89 6.42 11.85
CA SER A 40 6.44 6.49 11.62
C SER A 40 6.01 5.51 10.53
N ARG A 41 6.84 5.35 9.50
CA ARG A 41 6.63 4.33 8.45
C ARG A 41 6.75 2.92 9.03
N GLU A 42 7.78 2.65 9.82
CA GLU A 42 7.98 1.34 10.48
C GLU A 42 6.73 0.94 11.28
N PHE A 43 6.27 1.82 12.18
CA PHE A 43 5.06 1.60 12.96
C PHE A 43 3.80 1.39 12.10
N LEU A 44 3.66 2.16 11.01
CA LEU A 44 2.54 1.98 10.09
C LEU A 44 2.59 0.61 9.39
N VAL A 45 3.77 0.17 8.93
CA VAL A 45 3.93 -1.12 8.24
C VAL A 45 3.68 -2.30 9.19
N ASP A 46 4.11 -2.21 10.44
CA ASP A 46 3.80 -3.21 11.48
C ASP A 46 2.28 -3.33 11.67
N TYR A 47 1.60 -2.18 11.82
CA TYR A 47 0.14 -2.15 11.91
C TYR A 47 -0.56 -2.74 10.68
N LEU A 48 -0.08 -2.42 9.47
CA LEU A 48 -0.63 -2.98 8.23
C LEU A 48 -0.39 -4.50 8.15
N THR A 49 0.71 -4.99 8.71
CA THR A 49 0.99 -6.45 8.76
C THR A 49 0.02 -7.16 9.70
N GLU A 50 -0.27 -6.58 10.87
CA GLU A 50 -1.28 -7.11 11.80
C GLU A 50 -2.69 -7.09 11.16
N THR A 51 -3.05 -5.96 10.55
CA THR A 51 -4.34 -5.78 9.87
C THR A 51 -4.51 -6.78 8.71
N HIS A 52 -3.46 -6.98 7.92
CA HIS A 52 -3.41 -7.97 6.84
C HIS A 52 -3.68 -9.39 7.35
N ALA A 53 -3.05 -9.77 8.47
CA ALA A 53 -3.23 -11.10 9.07
C ALA A 53 -4.65 -11.30 9.62
N GLU A 54 -5.24 -10.27 10.25
CA GLU A 54 -6.62 -10.31 10.73
C GLU A 54 -7.63 -10.50 9.60
N LEU A 55 -7.38 -9.85 8.46
CA LEU A 55 -8.22 -9.94 7.26
C LEU A 55 -7.97 -11.22 6.45
N ARG A 56 -6.90 -11.98 6.77
CA ARG A 56 -6.48 -13.21 6.09
C ARG A 56 -6.26 -13.03 4.58
N LEU A 57 -5.66 -11.92 4.20
CA LEU A 57 -5.33 -11.62 2.81
C LEU A 57 -4.11 -12.41 2.35
N HIS A 58 -3.92 -12.50 1.04
CA HIS A 58 -2.72 -13.06 0.41
C HIS A 58 -1.47 -12.22 0.73
N ALA A 59 -0.29 -12.85 0.87
CA ALA A 59 0.95 -12.14 1.20
C ALA A 59 1.33 -11.13 0.11
N GLU A 60 1.00 -11.45 -1.13
CA GLU A 60 1.06 -10.62 -2.31
C GLU A 60 0.37 -9.26 -2.09
N SER A 61 -0.82 -9.26 -1.48
CA SER A 61 -1.56 -8.05 -1.13
C SER A 61 -0.78 -7.13 -0.19
N LEU A 62 -0.06 -7.69 0.80
CA LEU A 62 0.80 -6.89 1.69
C LEU A 62 2.00 -6.30 0.95
N PHE A 63 2.64 -7.07 0.07
CA PHE A 63 3.77 -6.57 -0.72
C PHE A 63 3.37 -5.43 -1.65
N VAL A 64 2.23 -5.56 -2.33
CA VAL A 64 1.66 -4.50 -3.17
C VAL A 64 1.29 -3.29 -2.31
N THR A 65 0.74 -3.49 -1.11
CA THR A 65 0.42 -2.40 -0.17
C THR A 65 1.66 -1.56 0.16
N VAL A 66 2.74 -2.21 0.59
CA VAL A 66 3.99 -1.51 0.96
C VAL A 66 4.61 -0.84 -0.25
N PHE A 67 4.58 -1.49 -1.41
CA PHE A 67 5.05 -0.91 -2.67
C PHE A 67 4.27 0.36 -3.06
N LEU A 68 2.94 0.34 -2.97
CA LEU A 68 2.10 1.50 -3.25
C LEU A 68 2.34 2.64 -2.25
N LEU A 69 2.47 2.32 -0.97
CA LEU A 69 2.81 3.28 0.09
C LEU A 69 4.14 3.99 -0.21
N ASP A 70 5.21 3.23 -0.43
CA ASP A 70 6.54 3.78 -0.66
C ASP A 70 6.62 4.55 -1.99
N SER A 71 5.97 4.04 -3.04
CA SER A 71 5.92 4.71 -4.35
C SER A 71 5.17 6.04 -4.27
N TYR A 72 4.08 6.10 -3.49
CA TYR A 72 3.35 7.34 -3.26
C TYR A 72 4.21 8.35 -2.50
N LEU A 73 4.88 7.93 -1.43
CA LEU A 73 5.76 8.80 -0.65
C LEU A 73 6.97 9.32 -1.43
N ASP A 74 7.49 8.53 -2.37
CA ASP A 74 8.58 8.96 -3.26
C ASP A 74 8.10 9.94 -4.34
N ARG A 75 6.92 9.72 -4.95
CA ARG A 75 6.50 10.46 -6.15
C ARG A 75 5.61 11.66 -5.86
N HIS A 76 4.82 11.62 -4.79
CA HIS A 76 3.87 12.68 -4.43
C HIS A 76 4.56 13.89 -3.79
N GLU A 77 3.82 14.99 -3.66
CA GLU A 77 4.21 16.12 -2.80
C GLU A 77 4.26 15.70 -1.31
N PRO A 78 5.01 16.44 -0.47
CA PRO A 78 5.12 16.18 0.97
C PRO A 78 3.75 15.94 1.63
N VAL A 79 3.60 14.75 2.21
CA VAL A 79 2.39 14.32 2.91
C VAL A 79 2.50 14.75 4.37
N GLU A 80 1.42 15.31 4.89
CA GLU A 80 1.33 15.61 6.32
C GLU A 80 1.34 14.31 7.13
N ALA A 81 2.06 14.27 8.25
CA ALA A 81 2.17 13.06 9.09
C ALA A 81 0.80 12.45 9.47
N ARG A 82 -0.22 13.29 9.71
CA ARG A 82 -1.60 12.87 10.02
C ARG A 82 -2.32 12.12 8.87
N LYS A 83 -1.84 12.26 7.64
CA LYS A 83 -2.41 11.61 6.45
C LYS A 83 -1.69 10.31 6.09
N LEU A 84 -0.53 10.03 6.70
CA LEU A 84 0.27 8.85 6.41
C LEU A 84 -0.52 7.54 6.62
N GLU A 85 -1.29 7.48 7.69
CA GLU A 85 -2.13 6.30 8.00
C GLU A 85 -3.28 6.15 7.00
N LEU A 86 -3.90 7.26 6.56
CA LEU A 86 -4.91 7.26 5.52
C LEU A 86 -4.34 6.72 4.20
N VAL A 87 -3.12 7.13 3.84
CA VAL A 87 -2.40 6.59 2.67
C VAL A 87 -2.19 5.08 2.82
N GLY A 88 -1.72 4.62 3.98
CA GLY A 88 -1.48 3.19 4.25
C GLY A 88 -2.73 2.33 4.12
N ILE A 89 -3.83 2.74 4.75
CA ILE A 89 -5.12 2.03 4.67
C ILE A 89 -5.65 2.03 3.24
N THR A 90 -5.54 3.16 2.53
CA THR A 90 -6.00 3.27 1.14
C THR A 90 -5.13 2.44 0.18
N ALA A 91 -3.82 2.38 0.42
CA ALA A 91 -2.90 1.51 -0.32
C ALA A 91 -3.26 0.03 -0.13
N MET A 92 -3.61 -0.38 1.10
CA MET A 92 -4.06 -1.76 1.36
C MET A 92 -5.40 -2.06 0.70
N PHE A 93 -6.32 -1.09 0.72
CA PHE A 93 -7.60 -1.20 0.03
C PHE A 93 -7.42 -1.39 -1.48
N LEU A 94 -6.48 -0.66 -2.10
CA LEU A 94 -6.12 -0.83 -3.51
C LEU A 94 -5.46 -2.19 -3.79
N ALA A 95 -4.51 -2.61 -2.96
CA ALA A 95 -3.84 -3.89 -3.10
C ALA A 95 -4.82 -5.07 -3.00
N ALA A 96 -5.74 -5.02 -2.02
CA ALA A 96 -6.78 -6.03 -1.87
C ALA A 96 -7.70 -6.08 -3.10
N LYS A 97 -8.05 -4.94 -3.70
CA LYS A 97 -8.83 -4.90 -4.96
C LYS A 97 -8.08 -5.52 -6.15
N TYR A 98 -6.75 -5.49 -6.13
CA TYR A 98 -5.90 -5.95 -7.22
C TYR A 98 -5.61 -7.45 -7.14
N GLU A 99 -5.21 -7.95 -5.96
CA GLU A 99 -4.77 -9.34 -5.78
C GLU A 99 -5.91 -10.30 -5.40
N GLU A 100 -6.90 -9.85 -4.63
CA GLU A 100 -7.92 -10.75 -4.08
C GLU A 100 -9.03 -11.03 -5.10
N SER A 101 -9.25 -12.29 -5.43
CA SER A 101 -10.30 -12.72 -6.36
C SER A 101 -11.59 -13.12 -5.61
N GLY A 102 -12.68 -12.35 -5.77
CA GLY A 102 -14.04 -12.75 -5.32
C GLY A 102 -14.64 -11.99 -4.13
N THR A 103 -15.58 -12.62 -3.41
CA THR A 103 -16.41 -12.05 -2.31
C THR A 103 -15.64 -11.74 -1.03
N GLN A 104 -14.32 -12.00 -0.99
CA GLN A 104 -13.42 -11.69 0.13
C GLN A 104 -12.94 -10.25 0.14
N LEU A 105 -13.64 -9.37 -0.56
CA LEU A 105 -13.39 -7.95 -0.57
C LEU A 105 -14.33 -7.28 0.45
N PRO A 106 -14.02 -7.23 1.75
CA PRO A 106 -14.84 -6.44 2.64
C PRO A 106 -14.39 -4.99 2.50
N CYS A 107 -14.78 -4.35 1.38
CA CYS A 107 -14.63 -2.91 1.20
C CYS A 107 -15.22 -2.09 2.36
N LEU A 108 -16.11 -2.70 3.16
CA LEU A 108 -16.72 -2.13 4.36
C LEU A 108 -16.01 -2.53 5.66
N LEU A 109 -15.46 -3.76 5.82
CA LEU A 109 -14.76 -4.10 7.07
C LEU A 109 -13.43 -3.37 7.21
N LEU A 110 -12.68 -3.08 6.14
CA LEU A 110 -11.40 -2.36 6.27
C LEU A 110 -11.57 -0.98 6.93
N LEU A 111 -12.69 -0.30 6.64
CA LEU A 111 -13.04 0.98 7.26
C LEU A 111 -13.55 0.80 8.71
N ASP A 112 -14.29 -0.28 8.99
CA ASP A 112 -14.83 -0.56 10.33
C ASP A 112 -13.78 -1.17 11.29
N THR A 113 -12.80 -1.93 10.79
CA THR A 113 -11.65 -2.46 11.54
C THR A 113 -10.60 -1.39 11.76
N ALA A 114 -10.33 -0.55 10.76
CA ALA A 114 -9.55 0.67 10.97
C ALA A 114 -10.13 1.48 12.13
N ARG A 115 -11.46 1.58 12.24
CA ARG A 115 -12.14 2.25 13.38
C ARG A 115 -12.01 1.54 14.73
N HIS A 116 -11.90 0.21 14.77
CA HIS A 116 -11.79 -0.57 16.02
C HIS A 116 -10.35 -0.67 16.54
N VAL A 117 -9.38 -0.79 15.65
CA VAL A 117 -7.95 -0.95 16.01
C VAL A 117 -7.25 0.42 16.18
N ALA A 118 -7.83 1.50 15.63
CA ALA A 118 -7.46 2.90 15.87
C ALA A 118 -7.58 3.41 17.32
N ARG A 119 -7.87 2.56 18.31
CA ARG A 119 -7.89 3.02 19.71
C ARG A 119 -6.51 3.48 20.22
N GLY A 120 -5.42 3.12 19.56
CA GLY A 120 -4.06 3.55 19.90
C GLY A 120 -3.40 4.53 18.92
N VAL A 121 -4.00 4.72 17.74
CA VAL A 121 -3.42 5.42 16.59
C VAL A 121 -4.48 6.39 16.10
N GLY A 122 -4.19 7.70 16.10
CA GLY A 122 -5.16 8.81 16.07
C GLY A 122 -6.07 8.97 14.84
N LEU A 123 -6.54 7.89 14.22
CA LEU A 123 -7.48 7.81 13.10
C LEU A 123 -8.92 8.24 13.46
N ALA A 124 -9.11 9.03 14.51
CA ALA A 124 -10.42 9.57 14.89
C ALA A 124 -10.83 10.68 13.90
N GLY A 125 -11.17 10.33 12.66
CA GLY A 125 -11.64 11.31 11.67
C GLY A 125 -11.60 10.92 10.20
N CYS A 126 -11.03 9.78 9.80
CA CYS A 126 -11.01 9.40 8.39
C CYS A 126 -12.39 8.92 7.94
N THR A 127 -12.99 9.64 6.99
CA THR A 127 -14.29 9.27 6.41
C THR A 127 -14.10 8.39 5.18
N ARG A 128 -15.14 7.64 4.81
CA ARG A 128 -15.15 6.87 3.55
C ARG A 128 -14.85 7.75 2.32
N GLN A 129 -15.26 9.02 2.36
CA GLN A 129 -14.97 9.97 1.27
C GLN A 129 -13.48 10.30 1.17
N ASP A 130 -12.78 10.37 2.29
CA ASP A 130 -11.34 10.66 2.31
C ASP A 130 -10.54 9.50 1.73
N VAL A 131 -10.98 8.25 1.98
CA VAL A 131 -10.37 7.06 1.37
C VAL A 131 -10.56 7.06 -0.14
N PHE A 132 -11.75 7.38 -0.66
CA PHE A 132 -11.95 7.46 -2.11
C PHE A 132 -11.17 8.59 -2.78
N LYS A 133 -11.03 9.74 -2.11
CA LYS A 133 -10.20 10.84 -2.62
C LYS A 133 -8.73 10.44 -2.65
N MET A 134 -8.26 9.81 -1.56
CA MET A 134 -6.89 9.30 -1.47
C MET A 134 -6.63 8.20 -2.50
N GLU A 135 -7.63 7.37 -2.80
CA GLU A 135 -7.52 6.31 -3.80
C GLU A 135 -7.21 6.90 -5.18
N ALA A 136 -8.01 7.90 -5.59
CA ALA A 136 -7.79 8.61 -6.85
C ALA A 136 -6.40 9.28 -6.89
N ASP A 137 -5.97 9.84 -5.77
CA ASP A 137 -4.68 10.52 -5.64
C ASP A 137 -3.49 9.55 -5.78
N ILE A 138 -3.53 8.42 -5.06
CA ILE A 138 -2.53 7.36 -5.15
C ILE A 138 -2.44 6.82 -6.59
N LEU A 139 -3.57 6.50 -7.21
CA LEU A 139 -3.60 5.97 -8.58
C LEU A 139 -3.03 6.97 -9.59
N SER A 140 -3.37 8.26 -9.44
CA SER A 140 -2.85 9.31 -10.31
C SER A 140 -1.32 9.48 -10.18
N THR A 141 -0.80 9.32 -8.97
CA THR A 141 0.62 9.45 -8.63
C THR A 141 1.45 8.28 -9.16
N VAL A 142 0.94 7.06 -9.03
CA VAL A 142 1.65 5.85 -9.48
C VAL A 142 1.67 5.76 -11.02
N GLY A 143 0.88 6.59 -11.70
CA GLY A 143 0.85 6.68 -13.16
C GLY A 143 -0.05 5.62 -13.80
N PHE A 144 -1.04 5.12 -13.06
CA PHE A 144 -2.09 4.27 -13.61
C PHE A 144 -2.90 5.09 -14.64
N ARG A 145 -2.87 4.66 -15.90
CA ARG A 145 -3.73 5.17 -16.99
C ARG A 145 -4.82 4.18 -17.31
#